data_AF-A0A7Y9NQN0-F1
#
_entry.id   AF-A0A7Y9NQN0-F1
#
_cell.length_a   1.000
_cell.length_b   1.000
_cell.length_c   1.000
_cell.angle_alpha   90.00
_cell.angle_beta   90.00
_cell.angle_gamma   90.00
#
_symmetry.space_group_name_H-M   'P 1'
#
loop_
_entity.id
_entity.type
_entity.pdbx_description
1 polymer ?
#
loop_
_entity_poly.entity_id
_entity_poly.type
_entity_poly.pdbx_seq_one_letter_code
_entity_poly.pdbx_strand_id
1 'polypeptide(L)'
;MAEAAQINRTVREYLAELEMQNPVEEPTHSQDKVFTTDPDSTYATKGGTLARMGYYNNYLVDNHSCIVVGVQARGARLSEESRAAEDMIARFSQWQGRKPQSTAADASYGNGEFLQWLMDREITPYMPTRDAVGRTRSPFHGPECFTYLPESNSYICPAGQQLNYGGRNEGNRTFGYIGTRKVRPVPTEIPVHDWTVPVSCHPYE
;
A
#
# COMPACT_ATOMS: atom_id res chain seq x y z
N MET A 1 43.73 2.06 -29.25
CA MET A 1 44.32 1.81 -27.92
C MET A 1 43.37 2.44 -26.91
N ALA A 2 42.90 1.68 -25.92
CA ALA A 2 41.95 2.18 -24.92
C ALA A 2 42.70 3.14 -23.97
N GLU A 3 42.30 4.40 -23.99
CA GLU A 3 42.78 5.40 -23.03
C GLU A 3 42.26 5.01 -21.65
N ALA A 4 43.18 4.60 -20.77
CA ALA A 4 42.85 4.28 -19.38
C ALA A 4 42.37 5.58 -18.71
N ALA A 5 41.13 5.60 -18.22
CA ALA A 5 40.58 6.74 -17.52
C ALA A 5 41.53 7.16 -16.39
N GLN A 6 42.05 8.39 -16.47
CA GLN A 6 43.03 8.89 -15.51
C GLN A 6 42.30 9.32 -14.23
N ILE A 7 42.24 8.43 -13.24
CA ILE A 7 41.55 8.65 -11.97
C ILE A 7 42.43 9.54 -11.08
N ASN A 8 42.24 10.86 -11.17
CA ASN A 8 42.82 11.86 -10.27
C ASN A 8 41.93 12.08 -9.03
N ARG A 9 41.54 11.02 -8.32
CA ARG A 9 40.76 11.15 -7.08
C ARG A 9 41.46 10.42 -5.96
N THR A 10 41.58 11.08 -4.81
CA THR A 10 42.02 10.42 -3.60
C THR A 10 40.91 9.48 -3.11
N VAL A 11 41.27 8.39 -2.43
CA VAL A 11 40.29 7.43 -1.86
C VAL A 11 39.28 8.14 -0.95
N ARG A 12 39.70 9.21 -0.25
CA ARG A 12 38.82 10.00 0.62
C ARG A 12 37.76 10.79 -0.16
N GLU A 13 38.13 11.42 -1.28
CA GLU A 13 37.18 12.13 -2.13
C GLU A 13 36.17 11.17 -2.74
N TYR A 14 36.64 9.99 -3.18
CA TYR A 14 35.77 8.94 -3.69
C TYR A 14 34.78 8.43 -2.65
N LEU A 15 35.23 8.20 -1.41
CA LEU A 15 34.34 7.76 -0.32
C LEU A 15 33.34 8.85 0.07
N ALA A 16 33.76 10.12 0.13
CA ALA A 16 32.86 11.24 0.43
C ALA A 16 31.79 11.44 -0.65
N GLU A 17 32.15 11.29 -1.92
CA GLU A 17 31.20 11.33 -3.03
C GLU A 17 30.25 10.13 -3.00
N LEU A 18 30.75 8.93 -2.69
CA LEU A 18 29.92 7.74 -2.47
C LEU A 18 28.90 7.96 -1.35
N GLU A 19 29.32 8.55 -0.24
CA GLU A 19 28.47 8.82 0.92
C GLU A 19 27.45 9.93 0.62
N MET A 20 27.81 10.90 -0.22
CA MET A 20 26.88 11.91 -0.76
C MET A 20 25.88 11.31 -1.76
N GLN A 21 26.29 10.32 -2.55
CA GLN A 21 25.43 9.61 -3.52
C GLN A 21 24.52 8.58 -2.84
N ASN A 22 24.95 8.00 -1.72
CA ASN A 22 24.21 7.04 -0.90
C ASN A 22 24.08 7.58 0.53
N PRO A 23 23.30 8.64 0.75
CA PRO A 23 23.04 9.11 2.10
C PRO A 23 22.37 7.98 2.89
N VAL A 24 22.85 7.75 4.12
CA VAL A 24 22.22 6.81 5.05
C VAL A 24 20.84 7.37 5.37
N GLU A 25 19.81 6.76 4.78
CA GLU A 25 18.43 7.11 5.14
C GLU A 25 18.14 6.61 6.55
N GLU A 26 17.46 7.43 7.35
CA GLU A 26 16.99 6.97 8.64
C GLU A 26 16.04 5.78 8.45
N PRO A 27 16.21 4.69 9.22
CA PRO A 27 15.35 3.53 9.08
C PRO A 27 13.91 3.95 9.37
N THR A 28 13.08 4.00 8.33
CA THR A 28 11.67 4.42 8.41
C THR A 28 10.84 3.51 9.31
N HIS A 29 11.29 2.26 9.54
CA HIS A 29 10.69 1.33 10.49
C HIS A 29 11.67 0.25 10.96
N SER A 30 11.59 -0.09 12.25
CA SER A 30 12.31 -1.18 12.90
C SER A 30 11.85 -2.54 12.37
N GLN A 31 12.77 -3.35 11.84
CA GLN A 31 12.51 -4.78 11.60
C GLN A 31 13.05 -5.60 12.78
N ASP A 32 12.30 -6.61 13.21
CA ASP A 32 12.71 -7.50 14.30
C ASP A 32 13.95 -8.33 13.95
N LYS A 33 14.21 -8.52 12.65
CA LYS A 33 15.35 -9.28 12.14
C LYS A 33 16.04 -8.45 11.06
N VAL A 34 17.28 -8.08 11.34
CA VAL A 34 18.18 -7.38 10.43
C VAL A 34 19.17 -8.41 9.90
N PHE A 35 19.48 -8.35 8.60
CA PHE A 35 20.47 -9.27 8.02
C PHE A 35 21.86 -8.79 8.42
N THR A 36 22.69 -9.70 8.94
CA THR A 36 24.01 -9.33 9.46
C THR A 36 24.99 -8.87 8.37
N THR A 37 24.81 -9.30 7.12
CA THR A 37 25.68 -8.89 6.01
C THR A 37 25.21 -7.62 5.33
N ASP A 38 23.91 -7.33 5.37
CA ASP A 38 23.31 -6.19 4.68
C ASP A 38 22.08 -5.68 5.46
N PRO A 39 22.27 -4.68 6.35
CA PRO A 39 21.23 -4.22 7.24
C PRO A 39 20.08 -3.50 6.53
N ASP A 40 20.30 -3.03 5.29
CA ASP A 40 19.30 -2.32 4.50
C ASP A 40 18.37 -3.27 3.73
N SER A 41 18.73 -4.57 3.68
CA SER A 41 17.89 -5.60 3.10
C SER A 41 16.64 -5.82 3.94
N THR A 42 15.49 -5.99 3.28
CA THR A 42 14.20 -6.13 3.98
C THR A 42 13.47 -7.39 3.56
N TYR A 43 12.67 -7.92 4.48
CA TYR A 43 11.86 -9.11 4.23
C TYR A 43 10.75 -8.86 3.21
N ALA A 44 10.75 -9.68 2.16
CA ALA A 44 9.62 -9.82 1.25
C ALA A 44 9.10 -11.25 1.22
N THR A 45 7.78 -11.37 1.23
CA THR A 45 7.06 -12.62 0.97
C THR A 45 6.29 -12.49 -0.34
N LYS A 46 6.52 -13.41 -1.27
CA LYS A 46 5.74 -13.50 -2.51
C LYS A 46 5.02 -14.85 -2.56
N GLY A 47 3.70 -14.81 -2.42
CA GLY A 47 2.76 -15.92 -2.66
C GLY A 47 3.22 -17.30 -2.21
N GLY A 48 3.09 -17.61 -0.92
CA GLY A 48 3.34 -18.97 -0.38
C GLY A 48 4.81 -19.41 -0.32
N THR A 49 5.74 -18.59 -0.80
CA THR A 49 7.18 -18.86 -0.71
C THR A 49 7.74 -18.38 0.63
N LEU A 50 8.78 -19.06 1.12
CA LEU A 50 9.58 -18.62 2.26
C LEU A 50 10.01 -17.16 2.08
N ALA A 51 9.87 -16.37 3.15
CA ALA A 51 10.29 -14.99 3.19
C ALA A 51 11.79 -14.88 2.86
N ARG A 52 12.14 -14.02 1.91
CA ARG A 52 13.52 -13.73 1.53
C ARG A 52 13.85 -12.28 1.83
N MET A 53 15.07 -12.04 2.28
CA MET A 53 15.59 -10.68 2.42
C MET A 53 16.12 -10.21 1.06
N GLY A 54 15.82 -8.97 0.70
CA GLY A 54 16.33 -8.39 -0.53
C GLY A 54 15.76 -7.00 -0.81
N TYR A 55 15.88 -6.62 -2.08
CA TYR A 55 15.48 -5.34 -2.61
C TYR A 55 14.49 -5.52 -3.75
N TYR A 56 13.59 -4.57 -3.90
CA TYR A 56 12.87 -4.38 -5.15
C TYR A 56 13.69 -3.46 -6.04
N ASN A 57 13.91 -3.92 -7.28
CA ASN A 57 14.52 -3.12 -8.30
C ASN A 57 13.43 -2.52 -9.18
N ASN A 58 13.33 -1.20 -9.15
CA ASN A 58 12.27 -0.46 -9.83
C ASN A 58 12.85 0.20 -11.07
N TYR A 59 12.13 0.08 -12.18
CA TYR A 59 12.56 0.62 -13.47
C TYR A 59 11.54 1.64 -13.96
N LEU A 60 12.02 2.81 -14.36
CA LEU A 60 11.25 3.78 -15.12
C LEU A 60 11.59 3.61 -16.60
N VAL A 61 10.57 3.34 -17.41
CA VAL A 61 10.72 3.05 -18.84
C VAL A 61 9.94 4.07 -19.66
N ASP A 62 10.59 4.67 -20.67
CA ASP A 62 9.87 5.42 -21.70
C ASP A 62 9.14 4.44 -22.63
N ASN A 63 7.81 4.45 -22.57
CA ASN A 63 6.99 3.49 -23.28
C ASN A 63 7.05 3.62 -24.81
N HIS A 64 7.28 4.83 -25.34
CA HIS A 64 7.36 5.02 -26.79
C HIS A 64 8.65 4.43 -27.37
N SER A 65 9.77 4.66 -26.68
CA SER A 65 11.10 4.23 -27.16
C SER A 65 11.53 2.86 -26.60
N CYS A 66 10.80 2.32 -25.63
CA CYS A 66 11.15 1.11 -24.88
C CYS A 66 12.54 1.18 -24.20
N ILE A 67 12.93 2.36 -23.73
CA ILE A 67 14.23 2.61 -23.10
C ILE A 67 14.04 2.80 -21.59
N VAL A 68 14.91 2.18 -20.80
CA VAL A 68 15.00 2.43 -19.36
C VAL A 68 15.61 3.82 -19.14
N VAL A 69 14.85 4.72 -18.55
CA VAL A 69 15.25 6.11 -18.27
C VAL A 69 15.52 6.35 -16.78
N GLY A 70 15.24 5.37 -15.92
CA GLY A 70 15.55 5.41 -14.50
C GLY A 70 15.59 4.02 -13.88
N VAL A 71 16.47 3.85 -12.90
CA VAL A 71 16.58 2.64 -12.09
C VAL A 71 16.75 3.05 -10.64
N GLN A 72 16.01 2.41 -9.74
CA GLN A 72 16.18 2.62 -8.31
C GLN A 72 15.83 1.35 -7.53
N ALA A 73 16.85 0.82 -6.85
CA ALA A 73 16.65 -0.24 -5.88
C ALA A 73 16.23 0.37 -4.54
N ARG A 74 15.21 -0.22 -3.91
CA ARG A 74 14.80 0.08 -2.54
C ARG A 74 14.55 -1.22 -1.81
N GLY A 75 14.54 -1.19 -0.47
CA GLY A 75 14.18 -2.37 0.33
C GLY A 75 12.86 -2.97 -0.18
N ALA A 76 12.76 -4.30 -0.18
CA ALA A 76 11.61 -5.05 -0.64
C ALA A 76 10.32 -4.83 0.20
N ARG A 77 9.81 -3.59 0.19
CA ARG A 77 8.59 -3.12 0.85
C ARG A 77 7.77 -2.30 -0.15
N LEU A 78 6.45 -2.48 -0.12
CA LEU A 78 5.52 -1.85 -1.05
C LEU A 78 5.52 -0.30 -0.97
N SER A 79 5.63 0.26 0.23
CA SER A 79 5.71 1.73 0.41
C SER A 79 6.96 2.32 -0.25
N GLU A 80 8.07 1.56 -0.21
CA GLU A 80 9.34 1.98 -0.78
C GLU A 80 9.35 1.92 -2.31
N GLU A 81 8.56 1.01 -2.93
CA GLU A 81 8.39 0.99 -4.39
C GLU A 81 7.77 2.29 -4.90
N SER A 82 6.74 2.80 -4.21
CA SER A 82 6.06 4.02 -4.62
C SER A 82 6.96 5.25 -4.46
N ARG A 83 7.73 5.32 -3.36
CA ARG A 83 8.76 6.35 -3.17
C ARG A 83 9.84 6.28 -4.25
N ALA A 84 10.27 5.07 -4.65
CA ALA A 84 11.21 4.91 -5.77
C ALA A 84 10.64 5.47 -7.08
N ALA A 85 9.35 5.27 -7.36
CA ALA A 85 8.74 5.83 -8.55
C ALA A 85 8.68 7.37 -8.51
N GLU A 86 8.32 7.97 -7.37
CA GLU A 86 8.35 9.43 -7.19
C GLU A 86 9.74 10.01 -7.47
N ASP A 87 10.78 9.43 -6.85
CA ASP A 87 12.17 9.83 -7.02
C ASP A 87 12.63 9.70 -8.49
N MET A 88 12.31 8.60 -9.15
CA MET A 88 12.66 8.38 -10.56
C MET A 88 11.94 9.35 -11.49
N ILE A 89 10.64 9.61 -11.27
CA ILE A 89 9.86 10.57 -12.07
C ILE A 89 10.36 12.00 -11.86
N ALA A 90 10.69 12.37 -10.62
CA ALA A 90 11.25 13.69 -10.31
C ALA A 90 12.60 13.90 -11.00
N ARG A 91 13.51 12.93 -10.89
CA ARG A 91 14.83 12.97 -11.57
C ARG A 91 14.69 13.01 -13.09
N PHE A 92 13.80 12.21 -13.66
CA PHE A 92 13.51 12.24 -15.10
C PHE A 92 12.99 13.62 -15.52
N SER A 93 12.08 14.20 -14.75
CA SER A 93 11.48 15.50 -15.06
C SER A 93 12.50 16.64 -15.02
N GLN A 94 13.43 16.59 -14.06
CA GLN A 94 14.56 17.51 -13.98
C GLN A 94 15.52 17.34 -15.16
N TRP A 95 15.85 16.10 -15.52
CA TRP A 95 16.78 15.81 -16.62
C TRP A 95 16.21 16.22 -17.99
N GLN A 96 14.93 15.94 -18.25
CA GLN A 96 14.29 16.22 -19.53
C GLN A 96 13.70 17.63 -19.62
N GLY A 97 13.62 18.36 -18.51
CA GLY A 97 12.91 19.64 -18.44
C GLY A 97 11.40 19.52 -18.69
N ARG A 98 10.84 18.31 -18.62
CA ARG A 98 9.42 18.02 -18.84
C ARG A 98 8.98 16.84 -17.97
N LYS A 99 7.76 16.91 -17.45
CA LYS A 99 7.11 15.79 -16.77
C LYS A 99 6.52 14.79 -17.77
N PRO A 100 6.40 13.49 -17.42
CA PRO A 100 5.62 12.56 -18.22
C PRO A 100 4.15 13.00 -18.26
N GLN A 101 3.45 12.73 -19.36
CA GLN A 101 2.01 13.00 -19.46
C GLN A 101 1.19 11.99 -18.64
N SER A 102 1.70 10.76 -18.54
CA SER A 102 1.06 9.67 -17.83
C SER A 102 2.08 8.65 -17.35
N THR A 103 1.71 7.92 -16.30
CA THR A 103 2.51 6.82 -15.73
C THR A 103 1.66 5.57 -15.67
N ALA A 104 2.17 4.45 -16.19
CA ALA A 104 1.55 3.14 -16.04
C ALA A 104 2.38 2.28 -15.09
N ALA A 105 1.71 1.57 -14.18
CA ALA A 105 2.36 0.70 -13.20
C ALA A 105 1.44 -0.46 -12.82
N ASP A 106 1.98 -1.44 -12.10
CA ASP A 106 1.16 -2.52 -11.56
C ASP A 106 0.42 -2.09 -10.28
N ALA A 107 -0.36 -3.00 -9.72
CA ALA A 107 -1.18 -2.72 -8.53
C ALA A 107 -0.37 -2.48 -7.24
N SER A 108 0.92 -2.81 -7.18
CA SER A 108 1.76 -2.52 -6.02
C SER A 108 1.91 -1.00 -5.81
N TYR A 109 1.95 -0.25 -6.92
CA TYR A 109 2.03 1.21 -6.96
C TYR A 109 0.68 1.92 -6.78
N GLY A 110 -0.44 1.20 -6.87
CA GLY A 110 -1.79 1.77 -6.80
C GLY A 110 -2.27 2.22 -5.42
N ASN A 111 -1.39 2.78 -4.58
CA ASN A 111 -1.80 3.35 -3.29
C ASN A 111 -2.30 4.80 -3.45
N GLY A 112 -3.10 5.27 -2.49
CA GLY A 112 -3.74 6.59 -2.56
C GLY A 112 -2.75 7.76 -2.54
N GLU A 113 -1.68 7.67 -1.76
CA GLU A 113 -0.67 8.73 -1.63
C GLU A 113 0.07 8.96 -2.96
N PHE A 114 0.51 7.88 -3.61
CA PHE A 114 1.20 7.97 -4.90
C PHE A 114 0.26 8.45 -6.02
N LEU A 115 -1.00 8.00 -6.01
CA LEU A 115 -2.01 8.47 -6.95
C LEU A 115 -2.25 9.98 -6.79
N GLN A 116 -2.38 10.46 -5.56
CA GLN A 116 -2.51 11.89 -5.28
C GLN A 116 -1.28 12.66 -5.75
N TRP A 117 -0.07 12.17 -5.43
CA TRP A 117 1.19 12.79 -5.82
C TRP A 117 1.31 13.00 -7.34
N LEU A 118 0.84 12.04 -8.14
CA LEU A 118 0.79 12.11 -9.59
C LEU A 118 -0.26 13.13 -10.08
N MET A 119 -1.46 13.10 -9.50
CA MET A 119 -2.55 14.01 -9.88
C MET A 119 -2.20 15.47 -9.57
N ASP A 120 -1.59 15.75 -8.41
CA ASP A 120 -1.12 17.09 -8.04
C ASP A 120 -0.08 17.65 -9.04
N ARG A 121 0.60 16.75 -9.75
CA ARG A 121 1.57 17.07 -10.80
C ARG A 121 0.97 16.98 -12.21
N GLU A 122 -0.33 16.80 -12.34
CA GLU A 122 -1.04 16.61 -13.62
C GLU A 122 -0.45 15.47 -14.46
N ILE A 123 0.00 14.40 -13.80
CA ILE A 123 0.47 13.16 -14.45
C ILE A 123 -0.68 12.16 -14.35
N THR A 124 -1.17 11.66 -15.49
CA THR A 124 -2.32 10.73 -15.51
C THR A 124 -1.89 9.33 -15.07
N PRO A 125 -2.44 8.76 -13.99
CA PRO A 125 -2.10 7.41 -13.55
C PRO A 125 -2.88 6.33 -14.32
N TYR A 126 -2.18 5.33 -14.83
CA TYR A 126 -2.72 4.11 -15.43
C TYR A 126 -2.29 2.87 -14.64
N MET A 127 -2.82 2.73 -13.44
CA MET A 127 -2.59 1.55 -12.60
C MET A 127 -3.83 1.20 -11.76
N PRO A 128 -4.04 -0.09 -11.44
CA PRO A 128 -5.15 -0.50 -10.58
C PRO A 128 -4.96 0.03 -9.15
N THR A 129 -6.00 0.60 -8.56
CA THR A 129 -6.01 0.94 -7.14
C THR A 129 -5.90 -0.33 -6.29
N ARG A 130 -5.17 -0.24 -5.17
CA ARG A 130 -5.19 -1.24 -4.10
C ARG A 130 -6.46 -1.07 -3.29
N ASP A 131 -7.61 -1.24 -3.92
CA ASP A 131 -8.85 -1.32 -3.17
C ASP A 131 -8.97 -2.72 -2.56
N ALA A 132 -8.82 -2.80 -1.24
CA ALA A 132 -9.02 -4.04 -0.49
C ALA A 132 -10.50 -4.44 -0.47
N VAL A 133 -11.42 -3.49 -0.62
CA VAL A 133 -12.86 -3.71 -0.51
C VAL A 133 -13.36 -4.49 -1.74
N GLY A 134 -12.98 -4.08 -2.95
CA GLY A 134 -13.40 -4.76 -4.18
C GLY A 134 -12.67 -6.07 -4.51
N ARG A 135 -11.48 -6.31 -3.92
CA ARG A 135 -10.66 -7.51 -4.23
C ARG A 135 -11.07 -8.76 -3.49
N THR A 136 -11.71 -8.60 -2.34
CA THR A 136 -12.23 -9.75 -1.63
C THR A 136 -13.54 -10.10 -2.32
N ARG A 137 -13.74 -11.35 -2.77
CA ARG A 137 -15.11 -11.91 -2.94
C ARG A 137 -15.77 -12.01 -1.56
N SER A 138 -15.83 -10.88 -0.90
CA SER A 138 -16.34 -10.71 0.43
C SER A 138 -17.85 -10.81 0.28
N PRO A 139 -18.52 -11.65 1.06
CA PRO A 139 -19.98 -11.61 1.16
C PRO A 139 -20.47 -10.28 1.75
N PHE A 140 -19.56 -9.42 2.24
CA PHE A 140 -19.87 -8.11 2.80
C PHE A 140 -19.83 -7.03 1.73
N HIS A 141 -20.80 -6.12 1.80
CA HIS A 141 -20.93 -4.96 0.92
C HIS A 141 -19.83 -3.92 1.14
N GLY A 142 -19.43 -3.24 0.06
CA GLY A 142 -18.52 -2.10 0.14
C GLY A 142 -19.19 -0.85 0.73
N PRO A 143 -18.40 0.16 1.13
CA PRO A 143 -18.90 1.38 1.77
C PRO A 143 -19.86 2.19 0.88
N GLU A 144 -19.73 2.06 -0.45
CA GLU A 144 -20.63 2.68 -1.44
C GLU A 144 -22.08 2.21 -1.32
N CYS A 145 -22.30 1.05 -0.71
CA CYS A 145 -23.64 0.51 -0.50
C CYS A 145 -24.27 1.02 0.82
N PHE A 146 -23.55 1.80 1.64
CA PHE A 146 -24.06 2.34 2.90
C PHE A 146 -24.45 3.81 2.76
N THR A 147 -25.62 4.18 3.29
CA THR A 147 -26.10 5.57 3.28
C THR A 147 -25.94 6.19 4.65
N TYR A 148 -25.19 7.28 4.77
CA TYR A 148 -25.05 8.02 6.03
C TYR A 148 -26.28 8.88 6.30
N LEU A 149 -26.80 8.82 7.53
CA LEU A 149 -27.86 9.66 8.06
C LEU A 149 -27.26 10.68 9.05
N PRO A 150 -27.09 11.95 8.64
CA PRO A 150 -26.48 12.97 9.49
C PRO A 150 -27.28 13.25 10.77
N GLU A 151 -28.61 13.20 10.69
CA GLU A 151 -29.52 13.55 11.80
C GLU A 151 -29.34 12.65 13.03
N SER A 152 -29.06 11.37 12.79
CA SER A 152 -28.92 10.35 13.83
C SER A 152 -27.47 9.86 14.00
N ASN A 153 -26.51 10.44 13.26
CA ASN A 153 -25.12 9.98 13.20
C ASN A 153 -25.04 8.45 13.04
N SER A 154 -25.72 7.94 12.02
CA SER A 154 -25.88 6.50 11.76
C SER A 154 -25.75 6.19 10.28
N TYR A 155 -25.55 4.91 9.95
CA TYR A 155 -25.55 4.43 8.56
C TYR A 155 -26.71 3.48 8.33
N ILE A 156 -27.29 3.49 7.13
CA ILE A 156 -28.18 2.44 6.65
C ILE A 156 -27.35 1.45 5.85
N CYS A 157 -27.40 0.17 6.21
CA CYS A 157 -26.77 -0.90 5.43
C CYS A 157 -27.64 -1.32 4.24
N PRO A 158 -27.10 -2.06 3.26
CA PRO A 158 -27.85 -2.52 2.08
C PRO A 158 -29.08 -3.38 2.39
N ALA A 159 -29.09 -4.04 3.54
CA ALA A 159 -30.23 -4.80 4.03
C ALA A 159 -31.29 -3.92 4.75
N GLY A 160 -31.16 -2.59 4.67
CA GLY A 160 -32.09 -1.63 5.28
C GLY A 160 -31.98 -1.48 6.80
N GLN A 161 -30.97 -2.08 7.44
CA GLN A 161 -30.78 -1.98 8.89
C GLN A 161 -29.94 -0.76 9.27
N GLN A 162 -30.34 -0.10 10.35
CA GLN A 162 -29.61 1.05 10.89
C GLN A 162 -28.42 0.60 11.75
N LEU A 163 -27.25 1.16 11.46
CA LEU A 163 -26.00 1.00 12.17
C LEU A 163 -25.72 2.27 12.98
N ASN A 164 -25.76 2.15 14.30
CA ASN A 164 -25.55 3.29 15.20
C ASN A 164 -24.07 3.44 15.55
N TYR A 165 -23.65 4.66 15.85
CA TYR A 165 -22.30 4.93 16.31
C TYR A 165 -21.96 4.13 17.57
N GLY A 166 -20.96 3.26 17.47
CA GLY A 166 -20.50 2.35 18.53
C GLY A 166 -19.21 2.78 19.22
N GLY A 167 -18.66 3.95 18.85
CA GLY A 167 -17.41 4.47 19.40
C GLY A 167 -16.25 4.48 18.41
N ARG A 168 -15.10 4.97 18.86
CA ARG A 168 -13.87 5.02 18.07
C ARG A 168 -12.97 3.84 18.42
N ASN A 169 -12.47 3.15 17.42
CA ASN A 169 -11.44 2.14 17.59
C ASN A 169 -10.08 2.85 17.66
N GLU A 170 -9.42 2.80 18.82
CA GLU A 170 -8.15 3.50 19.05
C GLU A 170 -6.99 2.92 18.24
N GLY A 171 -6.99 1.61 18.00
CA GLY A 171 -5.89 0.92 17.31
C GLY A 171 -5.77 1.26 15.82
N ASN A 172 -6.91 1.46 15.15
CA ASN A 172 -6.93 1.83 13.72
C ASN A 172 -7.46 3.25 13.47
N ARG A 173 -7.73 4.01 14.53
CA ARG A 173 -8.27 5.38 14.51
C ARG A 173 -9.59 5.55 13.73
N THR A 174 -10.36 4.47 13.53
CA THR A 174 -11.64 4.49 12.78
C THR A 174 -12.86 4.64 13.71
N PHE A 175 -13.98 5.09 13.14
CA PHE A 175 -15.27 5.13 13.84
C PHE A 175 -16.07 3.86 13.54
N GLY A 176 -16.47 3.14 14.59
CA GLY A 176 -17.26 1.93 14.47
C GLY A 176 -18.76 2.23 14.44
N TYR A 177 -19.48 1.64 13.50
CA TYR A 177 -20.94 1.67 13.43
C TYR A 177 -21.46 0.24 13.53
N ILE A 178 -22.37 -0.02 14.46
CA ILE A 178 -22.80 -1.37 14.83
C ILE A 178 -24.32 -1.45 14.73
N GLY A 179 -24.82 -2.50 14.10
CA GLY A 179 -26.25 -2.79 14.06
C GLY A 179 -26.81 -3.08 15.45
N THR A 180 -28.09 -2.85 15.64
CA THR A 180 -28.78 -3.23 16.88
C THR A 180 -28.61 -4.74 17.11
N ARG A 181 -27.89 -5.12 18.18
CA ARG A 181 -27.86 -6.53 18.62
C ARG A 181 -29.30 -6.94 18.91
N LYS A 182 -29.83 -7.94 18.20
CA LYS A 182 -31.06 -8.61 18.66
C LYS A 182 -30.77 -9.13 20.07
N VAL A 183 -31.40 -8.55 21.08
CA VAL A 183 -31.48 -9.16 22.41
C VAL A 183 -32.21 -10.47 22.20
N ARG A 184 -31.49 -11.60 22.30
CA ARG A 184 -32.17 -12.89 22.31
C ARG A 184 -33.00 -12.93 23.59
N PRO A 185 -34.33 -13.17 23.54
CA PRO A 185 -35.06 -13.50 24.75
C PRO A 185 -34.38 -14.74 25.36
N VAL A 186 -34.03 -14.66 26.64
CA VAL A 186 -33.51 -15.81 27.38
C VAL A 186 -34.63 -16.86 27.39
N PRO A 187 -34.45 -18.06 26.81
CA PRO A 187 -35.46 -19.09 26.89
C PRO A 187 -35.62 -19.51 28.35
N THR A 188 -36.83 -19.44 28.89
CA THR A 188 -37.15 -19.92 30.24
C THR A 188 -37.17 -21.45 30.36
N GLU A 189 -36.95 -22.17 29.26
CA GLU A 189 -36.81 -23.62 29.24
C GLU A 189 -35.66 -24.03 28.31
N ILE A 190 -34.74 -24.86 28.81
CA ILE A 190 -33.60 -25.40 28.07
C ILE A 190 -34.00 -26.80 27.57
N PRO A 191 -34.25 -27.03 26.27
CA PRO A 191 -34.31 -28.38 25.75
C PRO A 191 -32.89 -28.92 25.66
N VAL A 192 -32.65 -30.02 26.34
CA VAL A 192 -31.45 -30.84 26.17
C VAL A 192 -31.42 -31.39 24.73
N HIS A 193 -30.29 -31.19 24.05
CA HIS A 193 -29.93 -31.70 22.72
C HIS A 193 -30.36 -30.86 21.50
N ASP A 194 -29.76 -29.68 21.32
CA ASP A 194 -29.32 -29.26 19.98
C ASP A 194 -28.22 -28.19 20.07
N TRP A 195 -26.96 -28.59 19.92
CA TRP A 195 -25.83 -27.67 19.78
C TRP A 195 -25.64 -27.34 18.31
N THR A 196 -26.47 -26.45 17.76
CA THR A 196 -26.22 -25.89 16.44
C THR A 196 -26.28 -24.37 16.50
N VAL A 197 -25.13 -23.73 16.38
CA VAL A 197 -25.02 -22.27 16.20
C VAL A 197 -24.83 -22.00 14.70
N PRO A 198 -25.78 -21.33 14.03
CA PRO A 198 -25.46 -20.62 12.81
C PRO A 198 -25.65 -19.12 13.03
N VAL A 199 -24.56 -18.37 13.02
CA VAL A 199 -24.60 -16.94 12.74
C VAL A 199 -24.12 -16.77 11.31
N SER A 200 -25.03 -16.92 10.35
CA SER A 200 -24.83 -16.37 9.00
C SER A 200 -25.87 -15.28 8.77
N CYS A 201 -25.41 -14.10 8.38
CA CYS A 201 -26.26 -13.15 7.70
C CYS A 201 -26.29 -13.61 6.25
N HIS A 202 -27.35 -14.30 5.85
CA HIS A 202 -27.70 -14.47 4.45
C HIS A 202 -29.01 -13.73 4.21
N PRO A 203 -29.20 -13.10 3.04
CA PRO A 203 -30.52 -12.68 2.60
C PRO A 203 -31.35 -13.94 2.35
N TYR A 204 -32.57 -13.95 2.89
CA TYR A 204 -33.58 -14.96 2.56
C TYR A 204 -34.29 -14.50 1.28
N GLU A 205 -34.29 -15.35 0.24
CA GLU A 205 -35.47 -15.52 -0.61
C GLU A 205 -36.34 -16.63 -0.01
#